data_AF-A0A2E1BRT0-F1
#
_entry.id   AF-A0A2E1BRT0-F1
#
_cell.length_a   1.000
_cell.length_b   1.000
_cell.length_c   1.000
_cell.angle_alpha   90.00
_cell.angle_beta   90.00
_cell.angle_gamma   90.00
#
_symmetry.space_group_name_H-M   'P 1'
#
loop_
_entity.id
_entity.type
_entity.pdbx_description
1 polymer ?
#
loop_
_entity_poly.entity_id
_entity_poly.type
_entity_poly.pdbx_seq_one_letter_code
_entity_poly.pdbx_strand_id
1 'polypeptide(L)'
;MEWILDLAMTFWMWTVLIAIILIGWIIDRLDMREETGLTFSMKEMPVLKPIVIETKGKGFWKSMLHWFLSTRNWEVTKDWHYTIDDIEYVIPKGFQFDGASIPKFLRTFFSPVGIMLVGGLVHDYGYKYETLLMKGKKKTVGIKDQKWMDEVFKDININVNGFYLFNILSYWSLRLAGFIAWNGHRKRNLSPNI
;
A
#
# COMPACT_ATOMS: atom_id res chain seq x y z
N MET A 1 30.81 24.92 -1.15
CA MET A 1 29.67 24.77 -0.22
C MET A 1 28.38 25.28 -0.86
N GLU A 2 28.34 26.53 -1.34
CA GLU A 2 27.16 27.09 -2.03
C GLU A 2 26.72 26.27 -3.25
N TRP A 3 27.64 25.93 -4.16
CA TRP A 3 27.31 25.10 -5.33
C TRP A 3 26.69 23.73 -4.99
N ILE A 4 27.11 23.09 -3.89
CA ILE A 4 26.54 21.80 -3.45
C ILE A 4 25.13 22.00 -2.90
N LEU A 5 24.92 23.06 -2.13
CA LEU A 5 23.60 23.43 -1.63
C LEU A 5 22.66 23.79 -2.79
N ASP A 6 23.13 24.53 -3.78
CA ASP A 6 22.35 24.87 -4.98
C ASP A 6 21.96 23.63 -5.77
N LEU A 7 22.89 22.68 -5.94
CA LEU A 7 22.60 21.41 -6.59
C LEU A 7 21.57 20.60 -5.78
N ALA A 8 21.71 20.57 -4.45
CA ALA A 8 20.78 19.88 -3.57
C ALA A 8 19.37 20.51 -3.58
N MET A 9 19.26 21.84 -3.63
CA MET A 9 17.98 22.53 -3.75
C MET A 9 17.35 22.35 -5.14
N THR A 10 18.16 22.41 -6.18
CA THR A 10 17.72 22.20 -7.57
C THR A 10 17.18 20.79 -7.77
N PHE A 11 17.85 19.78 -7.22
CA PHE A 11 17.48 18.37 -7.34
C PHE A 11 16.93 17.81 -6.02
N TRP A 12 16.13 18.60 -5.30
CA TRP A 12 15.66 18.28 -3.95
C TRP A 12 15.01 16.90 -3.81
N MET A 13 14.32 16.40 -4.84
CA MET A 13 13.72 15.06 -4.82
C MET A 13 14.77 13.96 -4.69
N TRP A 14 15.89 14.10 -5.41
CA TRP A 14 17.04 13.19 -5.30
C TRP A 14 17.76 13.35 -3.97
N THR A 15 17.90 14.58 -3.48
CA THR A 15 18.46 14.84 -2.15
C THR A 15 17.65 14.15 -1.05
N VAL A 16 16.32 14.25 -1.09
CA VAL A 16 15.43 13.55 -0.14
C VAL A 16 15.57 12.03 -0.29
N LEU A 17 15.59 11.50 -1.52
CA LEU A 17 15.77 10.06 -1.74
C LEU A 17 17.10 9.55 -1.18
N ILE A 18 18.21 10.25 -1.48
CA ILE A 18 19.55 9.91 -0.97
C ILE A 18 19.56 9.97 0.56
N ALA A 19 18.95 10.99 1.16
CA ALA A 19 18.85 11.10 2.62
C ALA A 19 18.10 9.91 3.23
N ILE A 20 16.97 9.50 2.66
CA ILE A 20 16.20 8.32 3.13
C ILE A 20 17.04 7.05 3.02
N ILE A 21 17.77 6.86 1.91
CA ILE A 21 18.64 5.69 1.72
C ILE A 21 19.75 5.67 2.77
N LEU A 22 20.42 6.79 3.00
CA LEU A 22 21.50 6.89 3.99
C LEU A 22 20.99 6.66 5.41
N ILE A 23 19.83 7.22 5.79
CA ILE A 23 19.23 6.98 7.11
C ILE A 23 18.85 5.50 7.24
N GLY A 24 18.24 4.90 6.22
CA GLY A 24 17.90 3.47 6.21
C GLY A 24 19.13 2.59 6.37
N TRP A 25 20.22 2.94 5.68
CA TRP A 25 21.51 2.26 5.83
C TRP A 25 22.11 2.41 7.22
N ILE A 26 22.02 3.59 7.85
CA ILE A 26 22.47 3.79 9.23
C ILE A 26 21.66 2.93 10.21
N ILE A 27 20.33 2.91 10.07
CA ILE A 27 19.44 2.08 10.90
C ILE A 27 19.80 0.59 10.77
N ASP A 28 20.06 0.14 9.54
CA ASP A 28 20.48 -1.24 9.25
C ASP A 28 21.83 -1.57 9.92
N ARG A 29 22.81 -0.67 9.82
CA ARG A 29 24.16 -0.85 10.36
C ARG A 29 24.24 -0.78 11.88
N LEU A 30 23.36 0.00 12.51
CA LEU A 30 23.29 0.16 13.96
C LEU A 30 22.29 -0.81 14.62
N ASP A 31 21.70 -1.72 13.85
CA ASP A 31 20.68 -2.68 14.29
C ASP A 31 19.53 -2.05 15.08
N MET A 32 19.07 -0.87 14.63
CA MET A 32 18.00 -0.10 15.28
C MET A 32 16.60 -0.53 14.82
N ARG A 33 16.47 -1.75 14.27
CA ARG A 33 15.19 -2.27 13.76
C ARG A 33 14.41 -2.89 14.91
N GLU A 34 13.15 -2.50 15.04
CA GLU A 34 12.22 -3.19 15.94
C GLU A 34 11.66 -4.44 15.22
N GLU A 35 11.40 -5.49 16.00
CA GLU A 35 10.68 -6.67 15.50
C GLU A 35 9.26 -6.28 15.06
N THR A 36 8.78 -6.94 14.02
CA THR A 36 7.40 -6.73 13.53
C THR A 36 6.39 -7.30 14.51
N GLY A 37 5.21 -6.67 14.61
CA GLY A 37 4.15 -7.14 15.51
C GLY A 37 3.43 -8.41 15.03
N LEU A 38 3.73 -8.88 13.82
CA LEU A 38 3.20 -10.10 13.23
C LEU A 38 4.23 -10.81 12.35
N THR A 39 3.96 -12.07 12.05
CA THR A 39 4.60 -12.87 11.01
C THR A 39 3.72 -12.94 9.77
N PHE A 40 4.33 -12.90 8.58
CA PHE A 40 3.59 -12.98 7.32
C PHE A 40 4.23 -14.00 6.38
N SER A 41 3.39 -14.83 5.76
CA SER A 41 3.83 -15.73 4.68
C SER A 41 2.79 -15.88 3.58
N MET A 42 3.25 -16.15 2.36
CA MET A 42 2.42 -16.43 1.20
C MET A 42 3.14 -17.45 0.31
N LYS A 43 2.38 -18.32 -0.36
CA LYS A 43 2.94 -19.34 -1.27
C LYS A 43 3.23 -18.78 -2.66
N GLU A 44 2.39 -17.86 -3.11
CA GLU A 44 2.46 -17.28 -4.45
C GLU A 44 2.06 -15.80 -4.43
N MET A 45 2.53 -15.06 -5.42
CA MET A 45 2.12 -13.67 -5.65
C MET A 45 0.67 -13.61 -6.19
N PRO A 46 -0.08 -12.53 -5.90
CA PRO A 46 -1.43 -12.38 -6.43
C PRO A 46 -1.41 -12.27 -7.96
N VAL A 47 -2.35 -12.95 -8.62
CA VAL A 47 -2.50 -12.87 -10.08
C VAL A 47 -3.44 -11.73 -10.42
N LEU A 48 -2.89 -10.66 -10.99
CA LEU A 48 -3.60 -9.39 -11.19
C LEU A 48 -3.90 -9.10 -12.67
N LYS A 49 -5.04 -8.47 -12.91
CA LYS A 49 -5.42 -7.92 -14.21
C LYS A 49 -5.56 -6.40 -14.11
N PRO A 50 -4.89 -5.60 -14.96
CA PRO A 50 -5.08 -4.16 -14.96
C PRO A 50 -6.47 -3.80 -15.51
N ILE A 51 -7.13 -2.84 -14.86
CA ILE A 51 -8.43 -2.30 -15.30
C ILE A 51 -8.18 -1.15 -16.27
N VAL A 52 -8.95 -1.08 -17.35
CA VAL A 52 -8.79 -0.03 -18.37
C VAL A 52 -9.13 1.34 -17.79
N ILE A 53 -8.25 2.32 -17.97
CA ILE A 53 -8.56 3.73 -17.76
C ILE A 53 -9.23 4.21 -19.05
N GLU A 54 -10.54 4.41 -18.99
CA GLU A 54 -11.34 4.79 -20.15
C GLU A 54 -11.09 6.27 -20.50
N THR A 55 -10.09 6.55 -21.34
CA THR A 55 -9.82 7.90 -21.87
C THR A 55 -10.43 8.12 -23.25
N LYS A 56 -10.70 7.05 -24.01
CA LYS A 56 -11.25 7.10 -25.38
C LYS A 56 -12.68 7.64 -25.35
N GLY A 57 -13.00 8.57 -26.26
CA GLY A 57 -14.36 9.10 -26.43
C GLY A 57 -14.79 10.18 -25.42
N LYS A 58 -13.94 10.57 -24.45
CA LYS A 58 -14.28 11.59 -23.43
C LYS A 58 -14.00 13.04 -23.85
N GLY A 59 -13.28 13.26 -24.96
CA GLY A 59 -12.82 14.58 -25.44
C GLY A 59 -11.51 15.03 -24.79
N PHE A 60 -10.71 15.84 -25.49
CA PHE A 60 -9.31 16.13 -25.15
C PHE A 60 -9.09 16.53 -23.68
N TRP A 61 -9.73 17.60 -23.21
CA TRP A 61 -9.53 18.11 -21.86
C TRP A 61 -9.97 17.14 -20.75
N LYS A 62 -11.08 16.41 -20.96
CA LYS A 62 -11.53 15.38 -20.00
C LYS A 62 -10.58 14.20 -19.98
N SER A 63 -10.07 13.77 -21.14
CA SER A 63 -9.07 12.71 -21.23
C SER A 63 -7.77 13.11 -20.55
N MET A 64 -7.31 14.36 -20.71
CA MET A 64 -6.12 14.89 -20.03
C MET A 64 -6.33 14.92 -18.51
N LEU A 65 -7.45 15.46 -18.04
CA LEU A 65 -7.77 15.48 -16.61
C LEU A 65 -7.83 14.07 -16.02
N HIS A 66 -8.48 13.14 -16.73
CA HIS A 66 -8.57 11.75 -16.30
C HIS A 66 -7.19 11.06 -16.28
N TRP A 67 -6.33 11.34 -17.26
CA TRP A 67 -4.96 10.83 -17.29
C TRP A 67 -4.12 11.34 -16.12
N PHE A 68 -4.16 12.65 -15.82
CA PHE A 68 -3.38 13.21 -14.72
C PHE A 68 -3.94 12.84 -13.35
N LEU A 69 -5.26 12.72 -13.21
CA LEU A 69 -5.90 12.52 -11.90
C LEU A 69 -6.04 11.05 -11.50
N SER A 70 -6.18 10.13 -12.45
CA SER A 70 -6.48 8.73 -12.11
C SER A 70 -5.25 7.91 -11.71
N THR A 71 -5.47 6.93 -10.85
CA THR A 71 -4.55 5.80 -10.62
C THR A 71 -5.11 4.58 -11.34
N ARG A 72 -4.24 3.71 -11.87
CA ARG A 72 -4.66 2.45 -12.48
C ARG A 72 -5.17 1.50 -11.39
N ASN A 73 -6.40 1.03 -11.52
CA ASN A 73 -6.93 -0.04 -10.67
C ASN A 73 -6.53 -1.41 -11.21
N TRP A 74 -6.47 -2.38 -10.32
CA TRP A 74 -6.15 -3.77 -10.57
C TRP A 74 -7.22 -4.67 -9.99
N GLU A 75 -7.48 -5.79 -10.65
CA GLU A 75 -8.41 -6.82 -10.18
C GLU A 75 -7.64 -8.11 -9.87
N VAL A 76 -7.93 -8.70 -8.71
CA VAL A 76 -7.45 -10.02 -8.32
C VAL A 76 -8.20 -11.08 -9.13
N THR A 77 -7.49 -11.84 -9.98
CA THR A 77 -8.12 -12.76 -10.94
C THR A 77 -8.35 -14.17 -10.42
N LYS A 78 -7.69 -14.53 -9.31
CA LYS A 78 -7.81 -15.80 -8.59
C LYS A 78 -7.81 -15.52 -7.11
N ASP A 79 -8.50 -16.34 -6.33
CA ASP A 79 -8.43 -16.24 -4.86
C ASP A 79 -6.96 -16.30 -4.43
N TRP A 80 -6.53 -15.28 -3.69
CA TRP A 80 -5.15 -15.16 -3.23
C TRP A 80 -5.08 -15.43 -1.73
N HIS A 81 -4.27 -16.41 -1.35
CA HIS A 81 -4.16 -16.90 0.02
C HIS A 81 -2.85 -16.45 0.66
N TYR A 82 -2.94 -16.05 1.92
CA TYR A 82 -1.81 -15.61 2.73
C TYR A 82 -2.05 -15.98 4.19
N THR A 83 -0.98 -15.95 4.99
CA THR A 83 -1.00 -16.31 6.41
C THR A 83 -0.43 -15.17 7.24
N ILE A 84 -1.14 -14.82 8.32
CA ILE A 84 -0.68 -13.91 9.37
C ILE A 84 -0.77 -14.67 10.69
N ASP A 85 0.33 -14.79 11.41
CA ASP A 85 0.40 -15.46 12.73
C ASP A 85 -0.30 -16.83 12.74
N ASP A 86 0.10 -17.70 11.81
CA ASP A 86 -0.44 -19.05 11.58
C ASP A 86 -1.94 -19.12 11.21
N ILE A 87 -2.60 -17.98 11.03
CA ILE A 87 -4.00 -17.90 10.58
C ILE A 87 -4.03 -17.67 9.07
N GLU A 88 -4.78 -18.51 8.34
CA GLU A 88 -4.93 -18.41 6.89
C GLU A 88 -6.08 -17.46 6.49
N TYR A 89 -5.79 -16.61 5.51
CA TYR A 89 -6.69 -15.59 4.95
C TYR A 89 -6.86 -15.76 3.45
N VAL A 90 -7.80 -15.00 2.88
CA VAL A 90 -8.04 -14.96 1.44
C VAL A 90 -8.49 -13.57 0.99
N ILE A 91 -7.92 -13.07 -0.09
CA ILE A 91 -8.53 -12.01 -0.89
C ILE A 91 -9.24 -12.65 -2.07
N PRO A 92 -10.57 -12.49 -2.17
CA PRO A 92 -11.36 -13.17 -3.17
C PRO A 92 -11.07 -12.62 -4.57
N LYS A 93 -11.19 -13.51 -5.57
CA LYS A 93 -11.29 -13.12 -6.97
C LYS A 93 -12.34 -12.02 -7.17
N GLY A 94 -12.02 -11.05 -8.02
CA GLY A 94 -12.87 -9.91 -8.33
C GLY A 94 -12.67 -8.72 -7.39
N PHE A 95 -11.83 -8.85 -6.36
CA PHE A 95 -11.44 -7.71 -5.54
C PHE A 95 -10.64 -6.72 -6.39
N GLN A 96 -11.05 -5.45 -6.35
CA GLN A 96 -10.40 -4.35 -7.06
C GLN A 96 -9.73 -3.39 -6.08
N PHE A 97 -8.53 -2.92 -6.44
CA PHE A 97 -7.69 -2.08 -5.59
C PHE A 97 -6.76 -1.21 -6.46
N ASP A 98 -6.22 -0.12 -5.90
CA ASP A 98 -5.31 0.80 -6.61
C ASP A 98 -3.87 0.80 -6.05
N GLY A 99 -3.61 0.01 -5.02
CA GLY A 99 -2.29 -0.21 -4.45
C GLY A 99 -1.92 0.85 -3.43
N ALA A 100 -0.62 0.95 -3.10
CA ALA A 100 -0.20 1.84 -2.03
C ALA A 100 -0.48 3.31 -2.35
N SER A 101 -1.01 4.02 -1.35
CA SER A 101 -1.35 5.46 -1.42
C SER A 101 -0.09 6.35 -1.44
N ILE A 102 0.62 6.36 -2.57
CA ILE A 102 1.85 7.13 -2.77
C ILE A 102 1.54 8.46 -3.48
N PRO A 103 2.00 9.61 -2.95
CA PRO A 103 1.91 10.91 -3.62
C PRO A 103 2.49 10.88 -5.03
N LYS A 104 1.82 11.50 -6.00
CA LYS A 104 2.16 11.35 -7.44
C LYS A 104 3.59 11.74 -7.79
N PHE A 105 4.13 12.79 -7.19
CA PHE A 105 5.51 13.22 -7.44
C PHE A 105 6.54 12.20 -6.94
N LEU A 106 6.18 11.34 -5.97
CA LEU A 106 7.04 10.25 -5.49
C LEU A 106 6.92 8.99 -6.35
N ARG A 107 5.92 8.89 -7.24
CA ARG A 107 5.68 7.68 -8.05
C ARG A 107 6.77 7.38 -9.08
N THR A 108 7.61 8.36 -9.40
CA THR A 108 8.83 8.14 -10.20
C THR A 108 9.79 7.17 -9.53
N PHE A 109 9.87 7.19 -8.20
CA PHE A 109 10.74 6.31 -7.42
C PHE A 109 9.98 5.13 -6.82
N PHE A 110 8.72 5.32 -6.45
CA PHE A 110 7.93 4.35 -5.73
C PHE A 110 6.63 4.03 -6.46
N SER A 111 6.58 2.90 -7.16
CA SER A 111 5.36 2.42 -7.80
C SER A 111 4.30 2.02 -6.75
N PRO A 112 3.02 2.42 -6.91
CA PRO A 112 1.91 1.97 -6.06
C PRO A 112 1.75 0.44 -5.99
N VAL A 113 2.18 -0.26 -7.04
CA VAL A 113 2.17 -1.73 -7.15
C VAL A 113 3.59 -2.31 -7.18
N GLY A 114 4.57 -1.58 -6.65
CA GLY A 114 5.95 -2.03 -6.51
C GLY A 114 6.16 -2.84 -5.23
N ILE A 115 7.19 -2.48 -4.45
CA ILE A 115 7.59 -3.20 -3.24
C ILE A 115 6.51 -3.26 -2.13
N MET A 116 5.50 -2.39 -2.19
CA MET A 116 4.38 -2.34 -1.24
C MET A 116 3.10 -3.06 -1.74
N LEU A 117 3.19 -3.79 -2.86
CA LEU A 117 2.02 -4.42 -3.47
C LEU A 117 1.25 -5.33 -2.51
N VAL A 118 1.97 -6.19 -1.79
CA VAL A 118 1.38 -7.23 -0.94
C VAL A 118 0.67 -6.60 0.25
N GLY A 119 1.35 -5.76 1.04
CA GLY A 119 0.72 -5.05 2.14
C GLY A 119 -0.38 -4.12 1.65
N GLY A 120 -0.18 -3.41 0.54
CA GLY A 120 -1.18 -2.52 -0.06
C GLY A 120 -2.47 -3.24 -0.46
N LEU A 121 -2.36 -4.45 -1.03
CA LEU A 121 -3.51 -5.27 -1.38
C LEU A 121 -4.31 -5.69 -0.13
N VAL A 122 -3.63 -6.14 0.94
CA VAL A 122 -4.30 -6.48 2.22
C VAL A 122 -4.91 -5.25 2.87
N HIS A 123 -4.20 -4.12 2.84
CA HIS A 123 -4.63 -2.84 3.39
C HIS A 123 -5.88 -2.31 2.69
N ASP A 124 -5.90 -2.27 1.36
CA ASP A 124 -7.08 -1.83 0.58
C ASP A 124 -8.31 -2.71 0.88
N TYR A 125 -8.11 -4.01 1.05
CA TYR A 125 -9.19 -4.94 1.44
C TYR A 125 -9.71 -4.61 2.83
N GLY A 126 -8.80 -4.53 3.81
CA GLY A 126 -9.12 -4.23 5.20
C GLY A 126 -9.73 -2.84 5.38
N TYR A 127 -9.24 -1.83 4.65
CA TYR A 127 -9.79 -0.48 4.62
C TYR A 127 -11.18 -0.42 4.04
N LYS A 128 -11.48 -1.24 3.04
CA LYS A 128 -12.81 -1.28 2.42
C LYS A 128 -13.82 -1.96 3.33
N TYR A 129 -13.44 -3.06 3.96
CA TYR A 129 -14.38 -3.94 4.67
C TYR A 129 -14.27 -3.92 6.19
N GLU A 130 -13.35 -3.13 6.77
CA GLU A 130 -13.12 -3.05 8.21
C GLU A 130 -12.63 -4.36 8.84
N THR A 131 -12.24 -5.34 8.03
CA THR A 131 -11.91 -6.69 8.47
C THR A 131 -11.11 -7.44 7.40
N LEU A 132 -10.47 -8.53 7.79
CA LEU A 132 -9.81 -9.46 6.89
C LEU A 132 -10.62 -10.77 6.80
N LEU A 133 -10.72 -11.31 5.59
CA LEU A 133 -11.50 -12.52 5.31
C LEU A 133 -10.63 -13.76 5.54
N MET A 134 -11.09 -14.67 6.39
CA MET A 134 -10.40 -15.92 6.67
C MET A 134 -10.55 -16.89 5.51
N LYS A 135 -9.61 -17.82 5.39
CA LYS A 135 -9.70 -18.91 4.41
C LYS A 135 -11.03 -19.65 4.54
N GLY A 136 -11.60 -20.01 3.39
CA GLY A 136 -12.94 -20.62 3.31
C GLY A 136 -14.08 -19.61 3.21
N LYS A 137 -13.78 -18.30 3.31
CA LYS A 137 -14.71 -17.18 3.06
C LYS A 137 -15.91 -17.07 4.00
N LYS A 138 -16.00 -17.90 5.04
CA LYS A 138 -17.16 -17.94 5.95
C LYS A 138 -17.06 -17.05 7.18
N LYS A 139 -15.86 -16.55 7.49
CA LYS A 139 -15.56 -15.81 8.72
C LYS A 139 -14.56 -14.70 8.43
N THR A 140 -14.59 -13.68 9.28
CA THR A 140 -13.62 -12.60 9.28
C THR A 140 -13.01 -12.48 10.68
N VAL A 141 -11.94 -11.68 10.82
CA VAL A 141 -11.29 -11.40 12.12
C VAL A 141 -12.04 -10.40 12.99
N GLY A 142 -13.31 -10.15 12.69
CA GLY A 142 -14.10 -9.11 13.33
C GLY A 142 -13.74 -7.70 12.85
N ILE A 143 -14.49 -6.72 13.32
CA ILE A 143 -14.29 -5.30 12.97
C ILE A 143 -12.98 -4.81 13.60
N LYS A 144 -12.17 -4.12 12.81
CA LYS A 144 -10.90 -3.51 13.19
C LYS A 144 -10.91 -2.03 12.87
N ASP A 145 -10.10 -1.27 13.59
CA ASP A 145 -9.96 0.16 13.35
C ASP A 145 -8.88 0.46 12.30
N GLN A 146 -8.76 1.74 11.96
CA GLN A 146 -7.77 2.22 11.00
C GLN A 146 -6.34 1.91 11.47
N LYS A 147 -6.07 2.09 12.77
CA LYS A 147 -4.73 1.92 13.34
C LYS A 147 -4.26 0.48 13.15
N TRP A 148 -5.10 -0.48 13.47
CA TRP A 148 -4.80 -1.90 13.31
C TRP A 148 -4.50 -2.23 11.84
N MET A 149 -5.27 -1.68 10.89
CA MET A 149 -5.01 -1.89 9.46
C MET A 149 -3.68 -1.27 9.00
N ASP A 150 -3.33 -0.09 9.52
CA ASP A 150 -2.07 0.58 9.22
C ASP A 150 -0.86 -0.16 9.80
N GLU A 151 -0.99 -0.72 11.01
CA GLU A 151 0.04 -1.57 11.63
C GLU A 151 0.25 -2.86 10.84
N VAL A 152 -0.85 -3.54 10.46
CA VAL A 152 -0.79 -4.75 9.62
C VAL A 152 -0.14 -4.45 8.27
N PHE A 153 -0.47 -3.33 7.61
CA PHE A 153 0.18 -2.92 6.36
C PHE A 153 1.70 -2.77 6.52
N LYS A 154 2.13 -2.07 7.58
CA LYS A 154 3.54 -1.83 7.89
C LYS A 154 4.27 -3.15 8.11
N ASP A 155 3.74 -4.00 8.99
CA ASP A 155 4.41 -5.25 9.36
C ASP A 155 4.45 -6.25 8.22
N ILE A 156 3.37 -6.38 7.42
CA ILE A 156 3.39 -7.22 6.21
C ILE A 156 4.50 -6.78 5.27
N ASN A 157 4.60 -5.47 5.00
CA ASN A 157 5.60 -4.99 4.06
C ASN A 157 7.03 -5.13 4.61
N ILE A 158 7.24 -4.96 5.92
CA ILE A 158 8.55 -5.26 6.53
C ILE A 158 8.91 -6.74 6.36
N ASN A 159 7.97 -7.66 6.62
CA ASN A 159 8.17 -9.10 6.42
C ASN A 159 8.46 -9.47 4.95
N VAL A 160 7.79 -8.79 3.99
CA VAL A 160 7.90 -9.13 2.56
C VAL A 160 9.12 -8.50 1.89
N ASN A 161 9.40 -7.22 2.15
CA ASN A 161 10.43 -6.48 1.42
C ASN A 161 11.63 -6.03 2.27
N GLY A 162 11.56 -6.12 3.60
CA GLY A 162 12.66 -5.82 4.52
C GLY A 162 13.01 -4.33 4.68
N PHE A 163 12.38 -3.41 3.94
CA PHE A 163 12.69 -1.97 3.99
C PHE A 163 12.06 -1.29 5.22
N TYR A 164 12.68 -1.47 6.39
CA TYR A 164 12.17 -0.99 7.68
C TYR A 164 11.77 0.49 7.68
N LEU A 165 12.72 1.39 7.42
CA LEU A 165 12.48 2.85 7.46
C LEU A 165 11.33 3.28 6.53
N PHE A 166 11.30 2.73 5.31
CA PHE A 166 10.29 3.08 4.33
C PHE A 166 8.88 2.68 4.77
N ASN A 167 8.73 1.50 5.36
CA ASN A 167 7.46 1.02 5.88
C ASN A 167 7.02 1.81 7.13
N ILE A 168 7.97 2.22 8.00
CA ILE A 168 7.69 3.11 9.14
C ILE A 168 7.20 4.50 8.66
N LEU A 169 7.85 5.08 7.66
CA LEU A 169 7.41 6.36 7.08
C LEU A 169 6.03 6.22 6.43
N SER A 170 5.76 5.09 5.76
CA SER A 170 4.46 4.81 5.14
C SER A 170 3.36 4.65 6.20
N TYR A 171 3.64 3.95 7.31
CA TYR A 171 2.74 3.85 8.45
C TYR A 171 2.33 5.23 8.96
N TRP A 172 3.31 6.09 9.28
CA TRP A 172 3.02 7.44 9.77
C TRP A 172 2.26 8.29 8.76
N SER A 173 2.56 8.13 7.46
CA SER A 173 1.81 8.78 6.39
C SER A 173 0.33 8.36 6.37
N LEU A 174 0.05 7.07 6.56
CA LEU A 174 -1.31 6.53 6.67
C LEU A 174 -2.00 7.00 7.95
N ARG A 175 -1.30 7.05 9.09
CA ARG A 175 -1.84 7.58 10.34
C ARG A 175 -2.28 9.04 10.20
N LEU A 176 -1.52 9.85 9.47
CA LEU A 176 -1.78 11.28 9.30
C LEU A 176 -2.83 11.59 8.21
N ALA A 177 -2.91 10.80 7.14
CA ALA A 177 -3.74 11.14 5.97
C ALA A 177 -4.79 10.07 5.58
N GLY A 178 -4.64 8.82 6.05
CA GLY A 178 -5.48 7.69 5.67
C GLY A 178 -6.93 7.78 6.15
N PHE A 179 -7.22 8.65 7.13
CA PHE A 179 -8.55 8.82 7.70
C PHE A 179 -9.60 9.26 6.65
N ILE A 180 -9.18 9.97 5.60
CA ILE A 180 -10.08 10.42 4.52
C ILE A 180 -10.63 9.20 3.78
N ALA A 181 -9.76 8.29 3.35
CA ALA A 181 -10.15 7.06 2.67
C ALA A 181 -10.95 6.15 3.62
N TRP A 182 -10.46 5.98 4.86
CA TRP A 182 -11.12 5.19 5.90
C TRP A 182 -12.58 5.61 6.08
N ASN A 183 -12.83 6.88 6.41
CA ASN A 183 -14.16 7.44 6.61
C ASN A 183 -15.03 7.37 5.35
N GLY A 184 -14.41 7.53 4.17
CA GLY A 184 -15.09 7.35 2.89
C GLY A 184 -15.66 5.94 2.72
N HIS A 185 -14.93 4.90 3.12
CA HIS A 185 -15.44 3.52 3.10
C HIS A 185 -16.57 3.29 4.11
N ARG A 186 -16.46 3.85 5.32
CA ARG A 186 -17.51 3.73 6.35
C ARG A 186 -18.84 4.31 5.90
N LYS A 187 -18.81 5.44 5.18
CA LYS A 187 -20.02 6.04 4.57
C LYS A 187 -20.71 5.13 3.55
N ARG A 188 -19.96 4.26 2.88
CA ARG A 188 -20.49 3.28 1.91
C ARG A 188 -20.98 2.00 2.58
N ASN A 189 -20.56 1.73 3.82
CA ASN A 189 -20.97 0.60 4.65
C ASN A 189 -20.98 -0.74 3.90
N LEU A 190 -19.82 -1.11 3.33
CA LEU A 190 -19.66 -2.33 2.54
C LEU A 190 -19.15 -3.48 3.42
N SER A 191 -19.64 -4.68 3.17
CA SER A 191 -19.20 -5.92 3.84
C SER A 191 -18.57 -6.90 2.84
N PRO A 192 -17.67 -7.79 3.30
CA PRO A 192 -17.20 -8.90 2.49
C PRO A 192 -18.36 -9.80 2.04
N ASN A 193 -18.24 -10.41 0.87
CA ASN A 193 -19.12 -11.52 0.50
C ASN A 193 -18.64 -12.77 1.25
N ILE A 194 -19.43 -13.20 2.23
CA ILE A 194 -19.17 -14.35 3.11
C ILE A 194 -19.96 -15.57 2.62
#